data_AF-A0A7K3Y1M9-F1
#
_entry.id   AF-A0A7K3Y1M9-F1
#
_cell.length_a   1.000
_cell.length_b   1.000
_cell.length_c   1.000
_cell.angle_alpha   90.00
_cell.angle_beta   90.00
_cell.angle_gamma   90.00
#
_symmetry.space_group_name_H-M   'P 1'
#
loop_
_entity.id
_entity.type
_entity.pdbx_description
1 polymer ?
#
loop_
_entity_poly.entity_id
_entity_poly.type
_entity_poly.pdbx_seq_one_letter_code
_entity_poly.pdbx_strand_id
1 'polypeptide(L)'
;MSPTALEEKIGRFQSMVETAERVGVSEFARSKSWRDKLPGTGCFEVVDRGNVIGYLLAPDYAEALSGRITELEEQVERAQIAAMFSARAERDNPQTGTDLKEAALAYFDANADALKDVVNGN
;
A
#
# COMPACT_ATOMS: atom_id res chain seq x y z
N MET A 1 20.39 6.05 -4.42
CA MET A 1 20.46 5.01 -5.49
C MET A 1 19.68 5.53 -6.69
N SER A 2 20.06 5.24 -7.94
CA SER A 2 19.23 5.66 -9.09
C SER A 2 17.95 4.82 -9.17
N PRO A 3 16.86 5.33 -9.78
CA PRO A 3 15.60 4.58 -9.92
C PRO A 3 15.79 3.20 -10.58
N THR A 4 16.59 3.14 -11.65
CA THR A 4 16.93 1.89 -12.35
C THR A 4 17.67 0.89 -11.45
N ALA A 5 18.63 1.38 -10.64
CA ALA A 5 19.37 0.51 -9.73
C ALA A 5 18.50 -0.01 -8.57
N LEU A 6 17.48 0.76 -8.16
CA LEU A 6 16.48 0.30 -7.20
C LEU A 6 15.59 -0.79 -7.79
N GLU A 7 15.08 -0.59 -8.99
CA GLU A 7 14.26 -1.59 -9.70
C GLU A 7 15.00 -2.91 -9.91
N GLU A 8 16.25 -2.84 -10.38
CA GLU A 8 17.09 -4.04 -10.53
C GLU A 8 17.30 -4.77 -9.19
N LYS A 9 17.53 -4.02 -8.10
CA LYS A 9 17.73 -4.60 -6.77
C LYS A 9 16.45 -5.24 -6.21
N ILE A 10 15.30 -4.62 -6.45
CA ILE A 10 13.99 -5.17 -6.08
C ILE A 10 13.68 -6.43 -6.90
N GLY A 11 13.96 -6.42 -8.21
CA GLY A 11 13.79 -7.60 -9.05
C GLY A 11 14.65 -8.77 -8.59
N ARG A 12 15.92 -8.50 -8.20
CA ARG A 12 16.77 -9.52 -7.57
C ARG A 12 16.18 -10.03 -6.27
N PHE A 13 15.68 -9.14 -5.42
CA PHE A 13 15.04 -9.52 -4.17
C PHE A 13 13.85 -10.46 -4.39
N GLN A 14 12.96 -10.17 -5.33
CA GLN A 14 11.81 -11.02 -5.64
C GLN A 14 12.24 -12.43 -6.04
N SER A 15 13.25 -12.55 -6.91
CA SER A 15 13.83 -13.84 -7.29
C SER A 15 14.51 -14.57 -6.12
N MET A 16 15.14 -13.83 -5.21
CA MET A 16 15.75 -14.39 -4.00
C MET A 16 14.71 -14.92 -3.02
N VAL A 17 13.55 -14.26 -2.87
CA VAL A 17 12.47 -14.73 -2.00
C VAL A 17 11.92 -16.08 -2.48
N GLU A 18 11.76 -16.27 -3.79
CA GLU A 18 11.29 -17.53 -4.37
C GLU A 18 12.22 -18.73 -4.07
N THR A 19 13.51 -18.45 -3.85
CA THR A 19 14.54 -19.45 -3.63
C THR A 19 15.17 -19.38 -2.22
N ALA A 20 14.51 -18.66 -1.31
CA ALA A 20 15.06 -18.37 0.00
C ALA A 20 15.29 -19.66 0.82
N GLU A 21 16.47 -19.76 1.44
CA GLU A 21 16.77 -20.83 2.38
C GLU A 21 15.83 -20.72 3.59
N ARG A 22 15.24 -21.85 4.00
CA ARG A 22 14.38 -21.93 5.16
C ARG A 22 15.19 -22.11 6.42
N VAL A 23 14.94 -21.27 7.42
CA VAL A 23 15.61 -21.32 8.73
C VAL A 23 14.57 -21.39 9.82
N GLY A 24 14.67 -22.40 10.69
CA GLY A 24 13.75 -22.56 11.81
C GLY A 24 13.93 -21.46 12.86
N VAL A 25 12.83 -20.99 13.45
CA VAL A 25 12.88 -19.93 14.49
C VAL A 25 13.82 -20.30 15.65
N SER A 26 13.88 -21.58 15.99
CA SER A 26 14.78 -22.11 17.03
C SER A 26 16.26 -22.04 16.67
N GLU A 27 16.62 -22.04 15.38
CA GLU A 27 18.01 -21.94 14.94
C GLU A 27 18.58 -20.54 15.15
N PHE A 28 17.74 -19.50 15.05
CA PHE A 28 18.14 -18.12 15.36
C PHE A 28 18.57 -17.94 16.83
N ALA A 29 17.94 -18.68 17.74
CA ALA A 29 18.28 -18.66 19.16
C ALA A 29 19.52 -19.49 19.49
N ARG A 30 19.80 -20.55 18.73
CA ARG A 30 20.84 -21.55 19.02
C ARG A 30 22.15 -21.30 18.28
N SER A 31 22.13 -20.58 17.16
CA SER A 31 23.30 -20.34 16.32
C SER A 31 23.39 -18.87 15.87
N LYS A 32 24.61 -18.43 15.59
CA LYS A 32 24.88 -17.14 14.91
C LYS A 32 25.24 -17.31 13.44
N SER A 33 25.34 -18.54 12.92
CA SER A 33 25.76 -18.83 11.53
C SER A 33 24.89 -18.15 10.47
N TRP A 34 23.60 -17.91 10.77
CA TRP A 34 22.71 -17.16 9.89
C TRP A 34 23.17 -15.71 9.69
N ARG A 35 23.81 -15.07 10.69
CA ARG A 35 24.34 -13.71 10.55
C ARG A 35 25.45 -13.63 9.52
N ASP A 36 26.28 -14.66 9.44
CA ASP A 36 27.40 -14.72 8.51
C ASP A 36 26.93 -15.07 7.09
N LYS A 37 25.87 -15.87 6.96
CA LYS A 37 25.26 -16.24 5.67
C LYS A 37 24.33 -15.17 5.11
N LEU A 38 23.68 -14.36 5.94
CA LEU A 38 22.66 -13.40 5.53
C LEU A 38 23.16 -12.38 4.49
N PRO A 39 24.39 -11.83 4.56
CA PRO A 39 24.89 -10.93 3.53
C PRO A 39 25.05 -11.59 2.15
N GLY A 40 25.37 -12.90 2.12
CA GLY A 40 25.57 -13.65 0.87
C GLY A 40 24.28 -14.17 0.25
N THR A 41 23.34 -14.61 1.10
CA THR A 41 22.01 -15.10 0.67
C THR A 41 20.99 -13.98 0.52
N GLY A 42 21.20 -12.86 1.22
CA GLY A 42 20.37 -11.65 1.29
C GLY A 42 19.00 -11.80 1.96
N CYS A 43 18.47 -13.03 2.06
CA CYS A 43 17.13 -13.33 2.55
C CYS A 43 17.06 -14.75 3.13
N PHE A 44 16.33 -14.93 4.24
CA PHE A 44 15.89 -16.22 4.74
C PHE A 44 14.38 -16.25 4.93
N GLU A 45 13.77 -17.39 4.63
CA GLU A 45 12.39 -17.70 5.02
C GLU A 45 12.39 -18.26 6.44
N VAL A 46 11.79 -17.53 7.38
CA VAL A 46 11.72 -17.92 8.78
C VAL A 46 10.51 -18.82 8.99
N VAL A 47 10.76 -20.04 9.48
CA VAL A 47 9.72 -21.03 9.71
C VAL A 47 9.57 -21.40 11.19
N ASP A 48 8.33 -21.54 11.65
CA ASP A 48 8.01 -22.14 12.95
C ASP A 48 7.01 -23.29 12.76
N ARG A 49 7.36 -24.47 13.29
CA ARG A 49 6.57 -25.71 13.15
C ARG A 49 6.13 -26.01 11.71
N GLY A 50 6.99 -25.70 10.74
CA GLY A 50 6.74 -25.94 9.30
C GLY A 50 5.97 -24.84 8.58
N ASN A 51 5.50 -23.80 9.29
CA ASN A 51 4.82 -22.67 8.69
C ASN A 51 5.77 -21.49 8.54
N VAL A 52 5.66 -20.78 7.41
CA VAL A 52 6.37 -19.50 7.21
C VAL A 52 5.75 -18.46 8.12
N ILE A 53 6.57 -17.89 8.99
CA ILE A 53 6.14 -16.82 9.91
C ILE A 53 6.71 -15.44 9.53
N GLY A 54 7.68 -15.41 8.60
CA GLY A 54 8.21 -14.17 8.07
C GLY A 54 9.46 -14.37 7.23
N TYR A 55 10.05 -13.25 6.80
CA TYR A 55 11.32 -13.21 6.10
C TYR A 55 12.32 -12.39 6.89
N LEU A 56 13.54 -12.88 6.99
CA LEU A 56 14.67 -12.13 7.52
C LEU A 56 15.50 -11.62 6.36
N LEU A 57 15.71 -10.31 6.32
CA LEU A 57 16.37 -9.63 5.21
C LEU A 57 17.72 -9.05 5.63
N ALA A 58 18.68 -9.05 4.72
CA ALA A 58 19.87 -8.24 4.90
C ALA A 58 19.48 -6.75 4.91
N PRO A 59 20.14 -5.90 5.72
CA PRO A 59 19.73 -4.51 5.93
C PRO A 59 19.62 -3.69 4.64
N ASP A 60 20.48 -3.97 3.67
CA ASP A 60 20.53 -3.25 2.39
C ASP A 60 19.34 -3.59 1.47
N TYR A 61 18.76 -4.78 1.60
CA TYR A 61 17.51 -5.16 0.92
C TYR A 61 16.29 -4.63 1.66
N ALA A 62 16.32 -4.61 3.01
CA ALA A 62 15.25 -4.00 3.80
C ALA A 62 15.09 -2.51 3.49
N GLU A 63 16.20 -1.77 3.39
CA GLU A 63 16.19 -0.36 3.00
C GLU A 63 15.67 -0.15 1.56
N ALA A 64 16.10 -0.99 0.61
CA ALA A 64 15.64 -0.92 -0.77
C ALA A 64 14.13 -1.16 -0.88
N LEU A 65 13.61 -2.18 -0.18
CA LEU A 65 12.17 -2.48 -0.14
C LEU A 65 11.37 -1.34 0.47
N SER A 66 11.83 -0.78 1.59
CA SER A 66 11.18 0.37 2.21
C SER A 66 11.12 1.55 1.24
N GLY A 67 12.23 1.86 0.56
CA GLY A 67 12.26 2.93 -0.43
C GLY A 67 11.31 2.70 -1.60
N ARG A 68 11.21 1.46 -2.08
CA ARG A 68 10.27 1.11 -3.15
C ARG A 68 8.81 1.21 -2.72
N ILE A 69 8.48 0.83 -1.48
CA ILE A 69 7.13 0.98 -0.94
C ILE A 69 6.75 2.47 -0.92
N THR A 70 7.61 3.33 -0.38
CA THR A 70 7.37 4.78 -0.38
C THR A 70 7.19 5.34 -1.79
N GLU A 71 8.02 4.93 -2.74
CA GLU A 71 7.89 5.36 -4.14
C GLU A 71 6.55 4.93 -4.76
N LEU A 72 6.10 3.70 -4.49
CA LEU A 72 4.81 3.19 -4.96
C LEU A 72 3.64 3.93 -4.31
N GLU A 73 3.73 4.24 -3.02
CA GLU A 73 2.73 5.04 -2.30
C GLU A 73 2.59 6.44 -2.92
N GLU A 74 3.70 7.11 -3.22
CA GLU A 74 3.68 8.40 -3.93
C GLU A 74 3.09 8.28 -5.35
N GLN A 75 3.39 7.20 -6.07
CA GLN A 75 2.80 6.97 -7.40
C GLN A 75 1.29 6.79 -7.32
N VAL A 76 0.80 6.04 -6.32
CA VAL A 76 -0.64 5.87 -6.07
C VAL A 76 -1.29 7.20 -5.72
N GLU A 77 -0.68 8.01 -4.85
CA GLU A 77 -1.20 9.34 -4.49
C GLU A 77 -1.31 10.24 -5.73
N ARG A 78 -0.23 10.32 -6.54
CA ARG A 78 -0.24 11.08 -7.79
C ARG A 78 -1.34 10.61 -8.75
N ALA A 79 -1.51 9.29 -8.88
CA ALA A 79 -2.55 8.72 -9.74
C ALA A 79 -3.96 9.04 -9.23
N GLN A 80 -4.19 9.00 -7.92
CA GLN A 80 -5.47 9.37 -7.31
C GLN A 80 -5.78 10.85 -7.51
N ILE A 81 -4.81 11.74 -7.32
CA ILE A 81 -4.95 13.18 -7.59
C ILE A 81 -5.30 13.41 -9.06
N ALA A 82 -4.57 12.77 -9.98
CA ALA A 82 -4.85 12.87 -11.41
C ALA A 82 -6.27 12.39 -11.75
N ALA A 83 -6.70 11.25 -11.20
CA ALA A 83 -8.05 10.72 -11.39
C ALA A 83 -9.12 11.69 -10.87
N MET A 84 -8.91 12.36 -9.73
CA MET A 84 -9.81 13.39 -9.23
C MET A 84 -9.91 14.58 -10.18
N PHE A 85 -8.80 15.03 -10.76
CA PHE A 85 -8.81 16.11 -11.74
C PHE A 85 -9.49 15.70 -13.05
N SER A 86 -9.23 14.49 -13.56
CA SER A 86 -9.92 13.96 -14.74
C SER A 86 -11.43 13.86 -14.53
N ALA A 87 -11.88 13.31 -13.39
CA ALA A 87 -13.30 13.23 -13.05
C ALA A 87 -13.96 14.61 -12.92
N ARG A 88 -13.19 15.65 -12.55
CA ARG A 88 -13.66 17.05 -12.53
C ARG A 88 -13.65 17.70 -13.90
N ALA A 89 -12.68 17.37 -14.77
CA ALA A 89 -12.57 17.91 -16.12
C ALA A 89 -13.63 17.35 -17.06
N GLU A 90 -14.08 16.12 -16.84
CA GLU A 90 -15.17 15.47 -17.59
C GLU A 90 -16.57 15.91 -17.13
N ARG A 91 -16.69 16.81 -16.14
CA ARG A 91 -17.96 17.47 -15.85
C ARG A 91 -18.21 18.56 -16.88
N ASP A 92 -19.08 18.26 -17.85
CA ASP A 92 -19.58 19.23 -18.85
C ASP A 92 -20.31 20.44 -18.24
N ASN A 93 -20.70 20.35 -16.97
CA ASN A 93 -21.37 21.44 -16.27
C ASN A 93 -20.82 21.59 -14.84
N PRO A 94 -19.70 22.30 -14.64
CA PRO A 94 -19.20 22.60 -13.30
C PRO A 94 -20.22 23.49 -12.57
N GLN A 95 -21.07 22.86 -11.75
CA GLN A 95 -22.03 23.56 -10.91
C GLN A 95 -21.30 24.47 -9.93
N THR A 96 -21.71 25.74 -9.86
CA THR A 96 -21.20 26.67 -8.86
C THR A 96 -21.66 26.26 -7.46
N GLY A 97 -21.02 26.81 -6.42
CA GLY A 97 -21.48 26.60 -5.05
C GLY A 97 -22.93 27.02 -4.84
N THR A 98 -23.41 28.02 -5.60
CA THR A 98 -24.80 28.45 -5.60
C THR A 98 -25.72 27.41 -6.23
N ASP A 99 -25.35 26.86 -7.39
CA ASP A 99 -26.15 25.84 -8.09
C ASP A 99 -26.28 24.56 -7.24
N LEU A 100 -25.20 24.16 -6.56
CA LEU A 100 -25.21 23.04 -5.63
C LEU A 100 -26.09 23.30 -4.41
N LYS A 101 -26.04 24.52 -3.86
CA LYS A 101 -26.88 24.92 -2.73
C LYS A 101 -28.36 24.93 -3.11
N GLU A 102 -28.71 25.49 -4.26
CA GLU A 102 -30.10 25.53 -4.75
C GLU A 102 -30.62 24.13 -5.04
N ALA A 103 -29.82 23.28 -5.68
CA ALA A 103 -30.19 21.88 -5.92
C ALA A 103 -30.39 21.09 -4.61
N ALA A 104 -29.54 21.30 -3.61
CA ALA A 104 -29.67 20.67 -2.31
C ALA A 104 -30.94 21.13 -1.57
N LEU A 105 -31.21 22.44 -1.56
CA LEU A 105 -32.44 22.99 -0.97
C LEU A 105 -33.70 22.47 -1.66
N ALA A 106 -33.71 22.45 -3.00
CA ALA A 106 -34.83 21.90 -3.77
C ALA A 106 -35.07 20.41 -3.48
N TYR A 107 -34.00 19.62 -3.30
CA TYR A 107 -34.12 18.23 -2.87
C TYR A 107 -34.71 18.11 -1.47
N PHE A 108 -34.24 18.92 -0.50
CA PHE A 108 -34.76 18.90 0.85
C PHE A 108 -36.24 19.30 0.91
N ASP A 109 -36.64 20.31 0.15
CA ASP A 109 -38.04 20.75 0.08
C ASP A 109 -38.93 19.67 -0.56
N ALA A 110 -38.49 19.06 -1.65
CA ALA A 110 -39.23 17.99 -2.34
C ALA A 110 -39.37 16.70 -1.50
N ASN A 111 -38.45 16.47 -0.58
CA ASN A 111 -38.42 15.28 0.28
C ASN A 111 -38.70 15.61 1.75
N ALA A 112 -39.23 16.79 2.04
CA ALA A 112 -39.34 17.30 3.40
C ALA A 112 -40.15 16.38 4.33
N ASP A 113 -41.22 15.77 3.83
CA ASP A 113 -42.07 14.91 4.64
C ASP A 113 -41.42 13.54 4.89
N ALA A 114 -40.79 12.94 3.88
CA ALA A 114 -40.02 11.71 4.03
C ALA A 114 -38.82 11.90 4.98
N LEU A 115 -38.18 13.07 4.96
CA LEU A 115 -37.08 13.40 5.86
C LEU A 115 -37.55 13.69 7.28
N LYS A 116 -38.74 14.29 7.47
CA LYS A 116 -39.35 14.44 8.80
C LYS A 116 -39.66 13.10 9.43
N ASP A 117 -40.13 12.12 8.66
CA ASP A 117 -40.39 10.77 9.17
C ASP A 117 -39.10 10.10 9.67
N VAL A 118 -38.02 10.20 8.89
CA VAL A 118 -36.69 9.71 9.28
C VAL A 118 -36.14 10.41 10.53
N VAL A 119 -36.31 11.73 10.64
CA VAL A 119 -35.82 12.51 11.80
C VAL A 119 -36.67 12.26 13.05
N ASN A 120 -37.98 12.02 12.89
CA ASN A 120 -38.89 11.72 13.99
C ASN A 120 -38.86 10.23 14.40
N GLY A 121 -38.07 9.40 13.70
CA GLY A 121 -37.82 8.01 14.06
C GLY A 121 -38.97 7.04 13.75
N ASN A 122 -39.80 7.35 12.75
CA ASN A 122 -40.83 6.44 12.23
C ASN A 122 -40.36 5.71 10.97
#